data_AF-A0A2N1L2V9-F1
#
_entry.id   AF-A0A2N1L2V9-F1
#
_cell.length_a   1.000
_cell.length_b   1.000
_cell.length_c   1.000
_cell.angle_alpha   90.00
_cell.angle_beta   90.00
_cell.angle_gamma   90.00
#
_symmetry.space_group_name_H-M   'P 1'
#
loop_
_entity.id
_entity.type
_entity.pdbx_description
1 polymer ?
#
loop_
_entity_poly.entity_id
_entity_poly.type
_entity_poly.pdbx_seq_one_letter_code
_entity_poly.pdbx_strand_id
1 'polypeptide(L)'
;MIPRGRLQDLQVYLAKDCLNVNDEIRRVFVRNILHLCDDDDDIIDDKSNKHQKLDQLNITDFWDNEHNEALLKPRQDSMDQSLIKMFVCCGIPFSVVDHLFFIEMFKKACPSYTLPSHDKLSGIMLHI
;
A
#
# COMPACT_ATOMS: atom_id res chain seq x y z
N MET A 1 -21.30 10.08 -13.84
CA MET A 1 -21.98 8.92 -14.44
C MET A 1 -21.12 7.70 -14.08
N ILE A 2 -21.60 6.82 -13.20
CA ILE A 2 -20.82 5.64 -12.78
C ILE A 2 -20.93 4.59 -13.89
N PRO A 3 -19.83 4.08 -14.48
CA PRO A 3 -19.92 3.08 -15.53
C PRO A 3 -20.56 1.81 -14.97
N ARG A 4 -21.68 1.38 -15.55
CA ARG A 4 -22.34 0.13 -15.17
C ARG A 4 -21.70 -1.02 -15.94
N GLY A 5 -21.02 -1.91 -15.22
CA GLY A 5 -21.02 -3.35 -15.50
C GLY A 5 -19.80 -3.97 -16.17
N ARG A 6 -18.69 -3.25 -16.39
CA ARG A 6 -17.44 -3.87 -16.84
C ARG A 6 -16.25 -3.42 -15.99
N LEU A 7 -15.44 -4.40 -15.59
CA LEU A 7 -14.27 -4.18 -14.75
C LEU A 7 -13.24 -3.27 -15.45
N GLN A 8 -13.11 -3.40 -16.78
CA GLN A 8 -12.20 -2.59 -17.58
C GLN A 8 -12.61 -1.10 -17.56
N ASP A 9 -13.90 -0.80 -17.67
CA ASP A 9 -14.41 0.58 -17.64
C ASP A 9 -14.18 1.23 -16.26
N LEU A 10 -14.28 0.44 -15.20
CA LEU A 10 -13.97 0.90 -13.85
C LEU A 10 -12.47 1.15 -13.68
N GLN A 11 -11.61 0.27 -14.18
CA GLN A 11 -10.15 0.45 -14.12
C GLN A 11 -9.70 1.69 -14.89
N VAL A 12 -10.22 1.91 -16.10
CA VAL A 12 -9.93 3.11 -16.90
C VAL A 12 -10.42 4.37 -16.19
N TYR A 13 -11.64 4.34 -15.64
CA TYR A 13 -12.16 5.46 -14.86
C TYR A 13 -11.28 5.77 -13.64
N LEU A 14 -10.86 4.76 -12.88
CA LEU A 14 -9.99 4.94 -11.72
C LEU A 14 -8.58 5.44 -12.10
N ALA A 15 -8.05 5.00 -13.25
CA ALA A 15 -6.73 5.42 -13.73
C ALA A 15 -6.71 6.87 -14.26
N LYS A 16 -7.82 7.33 -14.86
CA LYS A 16 -7.83 8.56 -15.66
C LYS A 16 -8.82 9.62 -15.18
N ASP A 17 -10.07 9.21 -14.94
CA ASP A 17 -11.21 10.14 -14.82
C ASP A 17 -11.62 10.39 -13.36
N CYS A 18 -11.18 9.55 -12.42
CA CYS A 18 -11.49 9.67 -11.02
C CYS A 18 -10.65 10.77 -10.35
N LEU A 19 -11.30 11.91 -10.07
CA LEU A 19 -10.66 13.09 -9.46
C LEU A 19 -10.27 12.90 -7.98
N ASN A 20 -10.82 11.89 -7.29
CA ASN A 20 -10.68 11.71 -5.85
C ASN A 20 -9.83 10.49 -5.48
N VAL A 21 -8.96 10.04 -6.38
CA VAL A 21 -8.09 8.89 -6.18
C VAL A 21 -6.67 9.36 -5.85
N ASN A 22 -6.02 8.70 -4.89
CA ASN A 22 -4.61 8.93 -4.57
C ASN A 22 -3.72 8.52 -5.77
N ASP A 23 -2.69 9.30 -6.05
CA ASP A 23 -1.67 9.05 -7.07
C ASP A 23 -1.06 7.64 -7.02
N GLU A 24 -0.86 7.08 -5.83
CA GLU A 24 -0.35 5.71 -5.67
C GLU A 24 -1.32 4.67 -6.22
N ILE A 25 -2.61 4.81 -5.88
CA ILE A 25 -3.68 3.94 -6.35
C ILE A 25 -3.84 4.11 -7.88
N ARG A 26 -3.79 5.35 -8.36
CA ARG A 26 -3.85 5.68 -9.78
C ARG A 26 -2.73 4.99 -10.57
N ARG A 27 -1.51 5.00 -10.05
CA ARG A 27 -0.35 4.33 -10.67
C ARG A 27 -0.54 2.82 -10.79
N VAL A 28 -1.13 2.18 -9.79
CA VAL A 28 -1.44 0.73 -9.83
C VAL A 28 -2.39 0.42 -10.98
N PHE A 29 -3.48 1.18 -11.12
CA PHE A 29 -4.44 0.94 -12.20
C PHE A 29 -3.87 1.25 -13.59
N VAL A 30 -3.08 2.31 -13.74
CA VAL A 30 -2.37 2.62 -14.99
C VAL A 30 -1.42 1.47 -15.38
N ARG A 31 -0.66 0.93 -14.42
CA ARG A 31 0.25 -0.19 -14.66
C ARG A 31 -0.50 -1.45 -15.09
N ASN A 32 -1.62 -1.75 -14.44
CA ASN A 32 -2.45 -2.90 -14.80
C ASN A 32 -3.01 -2.78 -16.21
N ILE A 33 -3.40 -1.57 -16.65
CA ILE A 33 -3.88 -1.33 -18.02
C ILE A 33 -2.75 -1.54 -19.05
N LEU A 34 -1.56 -1.00 -18.79
CA LEU A 34 -0.39 -1.19 -19.68
C LEU A 34 -0.01 -2.67 -19.83
N HIS A 35 -0.06 -3.43 -18.73
CA HIS A 35 0.25 -4.86 -18.74
C HIS A 35 -0.73 -5.70 -19.57
N LEU A 36 -1.94 -5.19 -19.84
CA LEU A 36 -2.93 -5.82 -20.72
C LEU A 36 -2.70 -5.47 -22.20
N CYS A 37 -1.92 -4.41 -22.50
CA CYS A 37 -1.63 -3.97 -23.86
C CYS A 37 -0.37 -4.59 -24.45
N ASP A 38 0.52 -5.16 -23.62
CA ASP A 38 1.77 -5.78 -24.07
C ASP A 38 1.59 -7.23 -24.60
N ASP A 39 0.41 -7.83 -24.44
CA ASP A 39 0.09 -9.21 -24.86
C ASP A 39 -0.63 -9.32 -26.23
N ASP A 40 -0.93 -8.20 -26.92
CA ASP A 40 -1.67 -8.17 -28.19
C ASP A 40 -0.79 -7.71 -29.37
N ASP A 41 0.27 -8.46 -29.65
CA ASP A 41 0.89 -8.51 -30.99
C ASP A 41 0.60 -9.90 -31.59
N ASP A 42 -0.62 -10.10 -32.10
CA ASP A 42 -0.88 -10.97 -33.25
C ASP A 42 -2.31 -10.79 -33.76
N ILE A 43 -2.44 -10.16 -34.94
CA ILE A 43 -3.65 -10.13 -35.75
C ILE A 43 -3.88 -11.53 -36.31
N ILE A 44 -4.86 -12.28 -35.79
CA ILE A 44 -5.56 -13.32 -36.56
C ILE A 44 -7.05 -13.32 -36.23
N ASP A 45 -7.84 -13.06 -37.28
CA ASP A 45 -9.28 -13.30 -37.42
C ASP A 45 -9.67 -14.70 -36.94
N ASP A 46 -10.61 -14.83 -36.00
CA ASP A 46 -11.76 -15.74 -36.08
C ASP A 46 -12.59 -15.70 -34.78
N LYS A 47 -13.91 -15.85 -34.95
CA LYS A 47 -14.92 -15.95 -33.91
C LYS A 47 -14.65 -17.17 -33.01
N SER A 48 -14.22 -16.97 -31.77
CA SER A 48 -14.60 -17.90 -30.70
C SER A 48 -14.56 -17.27 -29.32
N ASN A 49 -15.66 -17.43 -28.60
CA ASN A 49 -15.80 -17.08 -27.20
C ASN A 49 -14.77 -17.87 -26.37
N LYS A 50 -13.63 -17.27 -26.05
CA LYS A 50 -12.79 -17.73 -24.93
C LYS A 50 -12.89 -16.69 -23.83
N HIS A 51 -13.89 -16.88 -22.96
CA HIS A 51 -13.80 -16.38 -21.59
C HIS A 51 -12.46 -16.89 -21.04
N GLN A 52 -11.44 -16.04 -21.02
CA GLN A 52 -10.30 -16.26 -20.16
C GLN A 52 -10.88 -16.34 -18.76
N LYS A 53 -10.72 -17.51 -18.15
CA LYS A 53 -11.06 -17.77 -16.77
C LYS A 53 -10.08 -16.94 -15.95
N LEU A 54 -10.41 -15.67 -15.73
CA LEU A 54 -9.83 -14.87 -14.66
C LEU A 54 -10.17 -15.65 -13.39
N ASP A 55 -9.15 -16.31 -12.82
CA ASP A 55 -9.26 -16.87 -11.50
C ASP A 55 -9.77 -15.74 -10.60
N GLN A 56 -11.02 -15.90 -10.13
CA GLN A 56 -11.62 -14.94 -9.24
C GLN A 56 -10.78 -14.92 -7.97
N LEU A 57 -9.92 -13.92 -7.83
CA LEU A 57 -9.25 -13.62 -6.58
C LEU A 57 -10.33 -13.39 -5.54
N ASN A 58 -10.26 -14.16 -4.46
CA ASN A 58 -11.23 -14.11 -3.40
C ASN A 58 -11.02 -12.81 -2.63
N ILE A 59 -12.09 -12.18 -2.12
CA ILE A 59 -11.98 -10.94 -1.32
C ILE A 59 -11.04 -11.12 -0.14
N THR A 60 -10.93 -12.35 0.37
CA THR A 60 -9.99 -12.74 1.42
C THR A 60 -8.52 -12.57 1.01
N ASP A 61 -8.17 -12.75 -0.26
CA ASP A 61 -6.78 -12.64 -0.73
C ASP A 61 -6.25 -11.20 -0.64
N PHE A 62 -7.14 -10.20 -0.70
CA PHE A 62 -6.80 -8.80 -0.46
C PHE A 62 -6.66 -8.47 1.03
N TRP A 63 -7.43 -9.14 1.90
CA TRP A 63 -7.39 -8.91 3.35
C TRP A 63 -6.28 -9.71 4.05
N ASP A 64 -5.95 -10.90 3.57
CA ASP A 64 -4.89 -11.74 4.13
C ASP A 64 -3.50 -11.13 3.94
N ASN A 65 -3.28 -10.36 2.88
CA ASN A 65 -2.04 -9.61 2.65
C ASN A 65 -1.89 -8.41 3.61
N GLU A 66 -2.98 -7.75 4.01
CA GLU A 66 -2.88 -6.57 4.87
C GLU A 66 -2.56 -6.93 6.33
N HIS A 67 -2.86 -8.16 6.77
CA HIS A 67 -2.70 -8.58 8.16
C HIS A 67 -1.50 -9.49 8.42
N ASN A 68 -0.94 -10.16 7.40
CA ASN A 68 0.21 -11.07 7.58
C ASN A 68 1.47 -10.68 6.80
N GLU A 69 1.43 -9.67 5.94
CA GLU A 69 2.66 -9.17 5.31
C GLU A 69 3.42 -8.24 6.25
N ALA A 70 4.75 -8.41 6.26
CA ALA A 70 5.65 -7.42 6.84
C ALA A 70 5.30 -6.04 6.29
N LEU A 71 5.21 -5.05 7.18
CA LEU A 71 4.79 -3.71 6.80
C LEU A 71 5.70 -3.16 5.69
N LEU A 72 5.11 -2.78 4.55
CA LEU A 72 5.85 -2.25 3.41
C LEU A 72 6.79 -1.12 3.86
N LYS A 73 8.03 -1.12 3.35
CA LYS A 73 9.08 -0.17 3.75
C LYS A 73 8.62 1.31 3.72
N PRO A 74 7.90 1.80 2.68
CA PRO A 74 7.41 3.19 2.68
C PRO A 74 6.45 3.51 3.83
N ARG A 75 5.62 2.53 4.22
CA ARG A 75 4.70 2.67 5.35
C ARG A 75 5.46 2.69 6.67
N GLN A 76 6.55 1.93 6.77
CA GLN A 76 7.42 1.90 7.95
C GLN A 76 8.12 3.25 8.13
N ASP A 77 8.69 3.78 7.05
CA ASP A 77 9.35 5.08 7.05
C ASP A 77 8.37 6.22 7.43
N SER A 78 7.12 6.16 6.93
CA SER A 78 6.07 7.12 7.30
C SER A 78 5.69 7.05 8.79
N MET A 79 5.66 5.85 9.37
CA MET A 79 5.40 5.66 10.79
C MET A 79 6.58 6.15 11.64
N ASP A 80 7.82 5.83 11.25
CA ASP A 80 9.04 6.31 11.89
C ASP A 80 9.07 7.85 11.94
N GLN A 81 8.75 8.52 10.83
CA GLN A 81 8.65 9.99 10.78
C GLN A 81 7.58 10.55 11.72
N SER A 82 6.42 9.89 11.80
CA SER A 82 5.33 10.32 12.68
C SER A 82 5.71 10.15 14.15
N LEU A 83 6.42 9.06 14.48
CA LEU A 83 6.95 8.79 15.80
C LEU A 83 7.98 9.85 16.21
N ILE A 84 8.93 10.18 15.33
CA ILE A 84 9.93 11.22 15.59
C ILE A 84 9.26 12.57 15.83
N LYS A 85 8.28 12.97 14.99
CA LYS A 85 7.52 14.21 15.18
C LYS A 85 6.84 14.24 16.54
N MET A 86 6.20 13.15 16.98
CA MET A 86 5.59 13.08 18.30
C MET A 86 6.64 13.28 19.40
N PHE A 87 7.78 12.61 19.33
CA PHE A 87 8.81 12.72 20.36
C PHE A 87 9.40 14.14 20.44
N VAL A 88 9.72 14.75 19.29
CA VAL A 88 10.27 16.11 19.22
C VAL A 88 9.23 17.14 19.66
N CYS A 89 8.03 17.11 19.10
CA CYS A 89 7.00 18.11 19.40
C CYS A 89 6.48 18.03 20.83
N CYS A 90 6.48 16.83 21.43
CA CYS A 90 6.03 16.62 22.82
C CYS A 90 7.19 16.61 23.83
N GLY A 91 8.45 16.79 23.42
CA GLY A 91 9.61 16.76 24.30
C GLY A 91 9.84 15.41 24.99
N ILE A 92 9.44 14.31 24.34
CA ILE A 92 9.58 12.95 24.87
C ILE A 92 11.00 12.45 24.56
N PRO A 93 11.77 11.97 25.56
CA PRO A 93 13.09 11.39 25.32
C PRO A 93 13.01 10.13 24.45
N PHE A 94 13.91 9.99 23.46
CA PHE A 94 13.93 8.80 22.60
C PHE A 94 14.13 7.48 23.36
N SER A 95 14.73 7.50 24.55
CA SER A 95 14.88 6.32 25.41
C SER A 95 13.55 5.66 25.80
N VAL A 96 12.42 6.37 25.69
CA VAL A 96 11.08 5.80 25.92
C VAL A 96 10.76 4.68 24.93
N VAL A 97 11.32 4.70 23.72
CA VAL A 97 11.07 3.68 22.69
C VAL A 97 11.52 2.28 23.12
N ASP A 98 12.57 2.21 23.95
CA ASP A 98 13.12 0.95 24.47
C ASP A 98 12.42 0.48 25.75
N HIS A 99 11.47 1.27 26.27
CA HIS A 99 10.74 0.93 27.49
C HIS A 99 9.73 -0.19 27.22
N LEU A 100 9.69 -1.21 28.09
CA LEU A 100 8.86 -2.41 27.90
C LEU A 100 7.38 -2.10 27.66
N PHE A 101 6.76 -1.24 28.48
CA PHE A 101 5.36 -0.82 28.26
C PHE A 101 5.13 -0.16 26.89
N PHE A 102 6.10 0.60 26.39
CA PHE A 102 5.98 1.27 25.10
C PHE A 102 6.06 0.26 23.94
N ILE A 103 7.00 -0.69 24.04
CA ILE A 103 7.11 -1.82 23.11
C ILE A 103 5.83 -2.65 23.12
N GLU A 104 5.31 -2.99 24.30
CA GLU A 104 4.07 -3.78 24.43
C GLU A 104 2.85 -3.04 23.87
N MET A 105 2.75 -1.73 24.11
CA MET A 105 1.70 -0.90 23.55
C MET A 105 1.73 -0.94 22.01
N PHE A 106 2.89 -0.74 21.40
CA PHE A 106 3.02 -0.79 19.93
C PHE A 106 2.78 -2.19 19.37
N LYS A 107 3.24 -3.25 20.03
CA LYS A 107 2.93 -4.62 19.63
C LYS A 107 1.43 -4.91 19.63
N LYS A 108 0.68 -4.35 20.58
CA LYS A 108 -0.79 -4.49 20.64
C LYS A 108 -1.51 -3.62 19.62
N ALA A 109 -1.04 -2.38 19.41
CA ALA A 109 -1.69 -1.43 18.52
C ALA A 109 -1.37 -1.65 17.03
N CYS A 110 -0.13 -2.02 16.72
CA CYS A 110 0.40 -2.16 15.37
C CYS A 110 1.39 -3.34 15.31
N PRO A 111 0.92 -4.59 15.32
CA PRO A 111 1.78 -5.77 15.43
C PRO A 111 2.78 -5.93 14.27
N SER A 112 2.43 -5.48 13.07
CA SER A 112 3.29 -5.55 11.88
C SER A 112 4.38 -4.47 11.82
N TYR A 113 4.36 -3.49 12.73
CA TYR A 113 5.33 -2.40 12.77
C TYR A 113 6.53 -2.76 13.66
N THR A 114 7.72 -2.76 13.07
CA THR A 114 8.97 -2.92 13.83
C THR A 114 9.40 -1.56 14.35
N LEU A 115 9.33 -1.41 15.67
CA LEU A 115 9.73 -0.20 16.36
C LEU A 115 11.24 0.09 16.15
N PRO A 116 11.63 1.32 15.78
CA PRO A 116 13.04 1.70 15.68
C PRO A 116 13.68 1.82 17.06
N SER A 117 14.98 1.55 17.17
CA SER A 117 15.73 1.81 18.40
C SER A 117 15.91 3.32 18.64
N HIS A 118 16.22 3.71 19.89
CA HIS A 118 16.47 5.11 20.20
C HIS A 118 17.64 5.70 19.39
N ASP A 119 18.69 4.90 19.10
CA ASP A 119 19.82 5.30 18.24
C ASP A 119 19.37 5.55 16.80
N LYS A 120 18.45 4.74 16.30
CA LYS A 120 17.90 4.92 14.95
C LYS A 120 17.03 6.17 14.90
N LEU A 121 16.20 6.42 15.93
CA LEU A 121 15.40 7.64 16.03
C LEU A 121 16.28 8.90 16.10
N SER A 122 17.34 8.88 16.92
CA SER A 122 18.27 10.00 17.03
C SER A 122 19.02 10.24 15.73
N GLY A 123 19.46 9.17 15.06
CA GLY A 123 20.10 9.24 13.74
C GLY A 123 19.18 9.81 12.66
N ILE A 124 17.92 9.37 12.59
CA ILE A 124 16.96 9.91 11.61
C ILE A 124 16.67 11.39 11.88
N MET A 125 16.59 11.82 13.15
CA MET A 125 16.39 13.23 13.50
C MET A 125 17.51 14.13 12.95
N LEU A 126 18.74 13.64 12.87
CA LEU A 126 19.86 14.40 12.29
C LEU A 126 19.78 14.57 10.76
N HIS A 127 18.88 13.83 10.10
CA HIS A 127 18.70 13.82 8.65
C HIS A 127 17.34 14.39 8.19
N ILE A 128 16.50 14.85 9.13
CA ILE A 128 15.28 15.63 8.87
C ILE A 128 15.64 17.11 8.82
#